data_AF-A1YH70-F1
#
_entry.id   AF-A1YH70-F1
#
_cell.length_a   1.000
_cell.length_b   1.000
_cell.length_c   1.000
_cell.angle_alpha   90.00
_cell.angle_beta   90.00
_cell.angle_gamma   90.00
#
_symmetry.space_group_name_H-M   'P 1'
#
loop_
_entity.id
_entity.type
_entity.pdbx_description
1 polymer ?
#
loop_
_entity_poly.entity_id
_entity_poly.type
_entity_poly.pdbx_seq_one_letter_code
_entity_poly.pdbx_strand_id
1 'polypeptide(L)'
;MAVNDTQPLISHLIELRKRLLNCLITVLIVFAALAYFSNDIYRLVAAPLIDKLPVGSQMSATDVASTFFTPIKLTMMVSVFISIPVILYQIWAFIAPALYKHERRLMLPLLVSSSFLFYLGM
;
A
#
# COMPACT_ATOMS: atom_id res chain seq x y z
N MET A 1 30.16 27.52 19.45
CA MET A 1 29.33 26.29 19.50
C MET A 1 27.88 26.72 19.67
N ALA A 2 27.30 27.30 18.62
CA ALA A 2 25.89 27.68 18.57
C ALA A 2 25.20 26.62 17.71
N VAL A 3 24.43 25.75 18.35
CA VAL A 3 23.62 24.73 17.69
C VAL A 3 22.54 25.46 16.90
N ASN A 4 22.51 25.23 15.58
CA ASN A 4 21.51 25.78 14.66
C ASN A 4 20.10 25.29 15.04
N ASP A 5 19.31 26.14 15.68
CA ASP A 5 17.86 25.98 15.88
C ASP A 5 17.02 26.38 14.64
N THR A 6 17.64 26.60 13.48
CA THR A 6 17.01 27.26 12.32
C THR A 6 16.24 26.37 11.35
N GLN A 7 16.14 25.04 11.52
CA GLN A 7 15.46 24.21 10.50
C GLN A 7 14.62 23.01 11.00
N PRO A 8 13.66 23.18 11.93
CA PRO A 8 12.72 22.12 12.29
C PRO A 8 11.84 21.68 11.10
N LEU A 9 11.53 22.58 10.17
CA LEU A 9 10.73 22.24 8.98
C LEU A 9 11.52 21.39 7.98
N ILE A 10 12.81 21.68 7.77
CA ILE A 10 13.63 20.92 6.82
C ILE A 10 13.91 19.53 7.38
N SER A 11 14.19 19.38 8.67
CA SER A 11 14.36 18.05 9.28
C SER A 11 13.08 17.21 9.18
N HIS A 12 11.91 17.82 9.40
CA HIS A 12 10.63 17.14 9.25
C HIS A 12 10.34 16.72 7.80
N LEU A 13 10.66 17.56 6.81
CA LEU A 13 10.51 17.24 5.39
C LEU A 13 11.48 16.13 4.94
N ILE A 14 12.72 16.13 5.46
CA ILE A 14 13.70 15.06 5.21
C ILE A 14 13.18 13.73 5.76
N GLU A 15 12.56 13.76 6.94
CA GLU A 15 11.93 12.58 7.53
C GLU A 15 10.75 12.07 6.67
N LEU A 16 9.89 12.98 6.19
CA LEU A 16 8.78 12.64 5.29
C LEU A 16 9.28 11.94 4.04
N ARG A 17 10.30 12.52 3.38
CA ARG A 17 10.90 11.95 2.16
C ARG A 17 11.44 10.55 2.43
N LYS A 18 12.18 10.35 3.53
CA LYS A 18 12.76 9.06 3.88
C LYS A 18 11.67 8.00 4.09
N ARG A 19 10.58 8.36 4.76
CA ARG A 19 9.44 7.46 5.02
C ARG A 19 8.67 7.14 3.75
N LEU A 20 8.43 8.14 2.90
CA LEU A 20 7.80 7.96 1.59
C LEU A 20 8.60 7.00 0.72
N LEU A 21 9.93 7.15 0.67
CA LEU A 21 10.81 6.23 -0.06
C LEU A 21 10.73 4.81 0.52
N ASN A 22 10.71 4.66 1.85
CA ASN A 22 10.55 3.34 2.46
C ASN A 22 9.20 2.69 2.13
N CYS A 23 8.10 3.45 2.15
CA CYS A 23 6.79 2.97 1.71
C CYS A 23 6.83 2.50 0.26
N LEU A 24 7.41 3.32 -0.64
CA LEU A 24 7.55 2.98 -2.04
C LEU A 24 8.37 1.71 -2.25
N ILE A 25 9.52 1.59 -1.58
CA ILE A 25 10.38 0.40 -1.65
C ILE A 25 9.64 -0.83 -1.14
N THR A 26 8.89 -0.71 -0.04
CA THR A 26 8.10 -1.83 0.52
C THR A 26 7.07 -2.31 -0.51
N VAL A 27 6.30 -1.39 -1.08
CA VAL A 27 5.30 -1.71 -2.11
C VAL A 27 5.97 -2.37 -3.31
N LEU A 28 7.11 -1.85 -3.77
CA LEU A 28 7.85 -2.42 -4.89
C LEU A 28 8.39 -3.83 -4.60
N ILE A 29 8.86 -4.10 -3.39
CA ILE A 29 9.31 -5.44 -2.98
C ILE A 29 8.13 -6.42 -2.98
N VAL A 30 7.00 -6.03 -2.38
CA VAL A 30 5.79 -6.86 -2.36
C VAL A 30 5.26 -7.08 -3.79
N PHE A 31 5.24 -6.02 -4.61
CA PHE A 31 4.86 -6.10 -6.00
C PHE A 31 5.77 -7.05 -6.78
N ALA A 32 7.09 -6.93 -6.64
CA ALA A 32 8.04 -7.82 -7.32
C ALA A 32 7.83 -9.29 -6.93
N ALA A 33 7.53 -9.57 -5.67
CA ALA A 33 7.20 -10.93 -5.21
C ALA A 33 5.88 -11.46 -5.80
N LEU A 34 4.88 -10.60 -5.97
CA LEU A 34 3.56 -10.98 -6.50
C LEU A 34 3.45 -10.90 -8.02
N ALA A 35 4.35 -10.17 -8.70
CA ALA A 35 4.32 -9.92 -10.13
C ALA A 35 4.35 -11.24 -10.94
N TYR A 36 5.06 -12.26 -10.45
CA TYR A 36 5.07 -13.59 -11.06
C TYR A 36 3.67 -14.24 -11.05
N PHE A 37 2.90 -14.04 -9.98
CA PHE A 37 1.56 -14.59 -9.77
C PHE A 37 0.44 -13.68 -10.30
N SER A 38 0.79 -12.62 -11.03
CA SER A 38 -0.16 -11.59 -11.49
C SER A 38 -1.34 -12.17 -12.30
N ASN A 39 -1.07 -13.18 -13.13
CA ASN A 39 -2.11 -13.87 -13.90
C ASN A 39 -3.07 -14.68 -13.03
N ASP A 40 -2.57 -15.32 -11.96
CA ASP A 40 -3.40 -16.09 -11.04
C ASP A 40 -4.29 -15.18 -10.19
N ILE A 41 -3.76 -14.06 -9.72
CA ILE A 41 -4.53 -13.03 -9.01
C ILE A 41 -5.64 -12.47 -9.91
N TYR A 42 -5.33 -12.19 -11.18
CA TYR A 42 -6.33 -11.74 -12.14
C TYR A 42 -7.44 -12.78 -12.35
N ARG A 43 -7.09 -14.07 -12.53
CA ARG A 43 -8.07 -15.14 -12.70
C ARG A 43 -8.97 -15.29 -11.47
N LEU A 44 -8.42 -15.19 -10.27
CA LEU A 44 -9.18 -15.26 -9.01
C LEU A 44 -10.24 -14.15 -8.94
N VAL A 45 -9.86 -12.92 -9.28
CA VAL A 45 -10.76 -11.76 -9.22
C VAL A 45 -11.74 -11.72 -10.40
N ALA A 46 -11.31 -12.18 -11.59
CA ALA A 46 -12.14 -12.20 -12.79
C ALA A 46 -13.16 -13.35 -12.79
N ALA A 47 -12.88 -14.49 -12.13
CA ALA A 47 -13.78 -15.65 -12.08
C ALA A 47 -15.24 -15.31 -11.70
N PRO A 48 -15.55 -14.58 -10.61
CA PRO A 48 -16.92 -14.24 -10.26
C PRO A 48 -17.58 -13.25 -11.23
N LEU A 49 -16.79 -12.42 -11.93
CA LEU A 49 -17.31 -11.50 -12.94
C LEU A 49 -17.74 -12.27 -14.19
N ILE A 50 -16.93 -13.25 -14.60
CA ILE A 50 -17.22 -14.12 -15.76
C ILE A 50 -18.45 -14.99 -15.50
N ASP A 51 -18.62 -15.49 -14.28
CA ASP A 51 -19.77 -16.33 -13.90
C ASP A 51 -21.11 -15.57 -13.89
N LYS A 52 -21.06 -14.23 -13.82
CA LYS A 52 -22.25 -13.36 -13.87
C LYS A 52 -22.49 -12.74 -15.25
N LEU A 53 -21.69 -13.10 -16.27
CA LEU A 53 -21.92 -12.65 -17.64
C LEU A 53 -22.98 -13.51 -18.35
N PRO A 54 -23.95 -12.91 -19.07
CA PRO A 54 -24.97 -13.66 -19.82
C PRO A 54 -24.35 -14.46 -20.97
N VAL A 55 -24.87 -15.68 -21.15
CA VAL A 55 -24.46 -16.64 -22.19
C VAL A 55 -24.61 -16.04 -23.59
N GLY A 56 -23.49 -15.83 -24.28
CA GLY A 56 -23.46 -15.33 -25.67
C GLY A 56 -22.72 -14.01 -25.86
N SER A 57 -22.33 -13.30 -24.79
CA SER A 57 -21.42 -12.17 -24.90
C SER A 57 -19.98 -12.71 -24.90
N GLN A 58 -19.37 -12.81 -26.08
CA GLN A 58 -17.92 -12.88 -26.14
C GLN A 58 -17.38 -11.72 -25.32
N MET A 59 -16.35 -11.94 -24.48
CA MET A 59 -15.56 -10.85 -23.92
C MET A 59 -15.07 -10.02 -25.12
N SER A 60 -15.79 -8.97 -25.47
CA SER A 60 -15.38 -8.07 -26.53
C SER A 60 -14.12 -7.39 -26.04
N ALA A 61 -13.00 -7.92 -26.55
CA ALA A 61 -11.65 -7.44 -26.42
C ALA A 61 -11.63 -5.92 -26.42
N THR A 62 -11.60 -5.33 -25.24
CA THR A 62 -11.36 -3.91 -25.07
C THR A 62 -9.84 -3.81 -24.94
N ASP A 63 -9.16 -3.75 -26.08
CA ASP A 63 -7.71 -3.65 -26.26
C ASP A 63 -6.83 -4.85 -25.89
N VAL A 64 -5.96 -5.24 -26.82
CA VAL A 64 -4.88 -6.22 -26.60
C VAL A 64 -3.94 -5.77 -25.48
N ALA A 65 -3.83 -4.45 -25.28
CA ALA A 65 -3.08 -3.84 -24.18
C ALA A 65 -3.73 -4.13 -22.80
N SER A 66 -5.06 -4.16 -22.70
CA SER A 66 -5.73 -4.36 -21.41
C SER A 66 -5.48 -5.75 -20.84
N THR A 67 -5.34 -6.78 -21.68
CA THR A 67 -5.05 -8.15 -21.23
C THR A 67 -3.68 -8.24 -20.55
N PHE A 68 -2.71 -7.40 -20.97
CA PHE A 68 -1.38 -7.35 -20.36
C PHE A 68 -1.32 -6.40 -19.15
N PHE A 69 -1.90 -5.21 -19.25
CA PHE A 69 -1.82 -4.21 -18.19
C PHE A 69 -2.80 -4.45 -17.03
N THR A 70 -3.92 -5.13 -17.26
CA THR A 70 -4.93 -5.36 -16.20
C THR A 70 -4.41 -6.24 -15.07
N PRO A 71 -3.78 -7.42 -15.33
CA PRO A 71 -3.18 -8.22 -14.27
C PRO A 71 -2.11 -7.45 -13.50
N ILE A 72 -1.25 -6.71 -14.20
CA ILE A 72 -0.18 -5.90 -13.60
C ILE A 72 -0.75 -4.82 -12.69
N LYS A 73 -1.75 -4.06 -13.16
CA LYS A 73 -2.41 -3.00 -12.38
C LYS A 73 -3.11 -3.56 -11.16
N LEU A 74 -3.76 -4.71 -11.29
CA LEU A 74 -4.45 -5.37 -10.20
C LEU A 74 -3.45 -5.87 -9.15
N THR A 75 -2.36 -6.49 -9.59
CA THR A 75 -1.26 -6.93 -8.71
C THR A 75 -0.61 -5.75 -7.99
N MET A 76 -0.48 -4.60 -8.67
CA MET A 76 -0.02 -3.36 -8.04
C MET A 76 -0.97 -2.91 -6.92
N MET A 77 -2.29 -2.92 -7.14
CA MET A 77 -3.27 -2.64 -6.09
C MET A 77 -3.16 -3.62 -4.92
N VAL A 78 -3.10 -4.92 -5.19
CA VAL A 78 -2.96 -5.96 -4.15
C VAL A 78 -1.67 -5.78 -3.36
N SER A 79 -0.56 -5.43 -4.02
CA SER A 79 0.71 -5.18 -3.35
C SER A 79 0.66 -3.98 -2.40
N VAL A 80 -0.10 -2.93 -2.76
CA VAL A 80 -0.34 -1.78 -1.87
C VAL A 80 -1.15 -2.21 -0.66
N PHE A 81 -2.21 -3.01 -0.86
CA PHE A 81 -3.04 -3.51 0.24
C PHE A 81 -2.28 -4.39 1.23
N ILE A 82 -1.40 -5.26 0.74
CA ILE A 82 -0.53 -6.06 1.61
C ILE A 82 0.51 -5.17 2.33
N SER A 83 0.93 -4.07 1.71
CA SER A 83 1.90 -3.13 2.29
C SER A 83 1.28 -2.16 3.32
N ILE A 84 -0.05 -2.13 3.48
CA ILE A 84 -0.78 -1.24 4.41
C ILE A 84 -0.19 -1.25 5.84
N PRO A 85 0.12 -2.39 6.48
CA PRO A 85 0.65 -2.40 7.85
C PRO A 85 1.98 -1.64 7.96
N VAL A 86 2.84 -1.77 6.94
CA VAL A 86 4.12 -1.06 6.89
C VAL A 86 3.92 0.41 6.56
N ILE A 87 3.00 0.74 5.65
CA ILE A 87 2.66 2.13 5.31
C ILE A 87 2.11 2.85 6.54
N LEU A 88 1.16 2.23 7.26
CA LEU A 88 0.61 2.74 8.50
C LEU A 88 1.70 2.89 9.57
N TYR A 89 2.61 1.93 9.70
CA TYR A 89 3.77 2.06 10.58
C TYR A 89 4.62 3.29 10.24
N GLN A 90 4.93 3.51 8.97
CA GLN A 90 5.73 4.66 8.55
C GLN A 90 5.02 5.99 8.80
N ILE A 91 3.70 6.06 8.56
CA ILE A 91 2.86 7.23 8.85
C ILE A 91 2.84 7.52 10.35
N TRP A 92 2.55 6.51 11.18
CA TRP A 92 2.53 6.69 12.63
C TRP A 92 3.90 7.07 13.16
N ALA A 93 4.96 6.44 12.67
CA ALA A 93 6.30 6.76 13.10
C ALA A 93 6.74 8.17 12.66
N PHE A 94 6.15 8.78 11.61
CA PHE A 94 6.32 10.21 11.26
C PHE A 94 5.65 11.15 12.25
N ILE A 95 4.51 10.73 12.81
CA ILE A 95 3.74 11.49 13.80
C ILE A 95 4.33 11.32 15.20
N ALA A 96 4.91 10.14 15.50
CA ALA A 96 5.54 9.79 16.77
C ALA A 96 6.51 10.84 17.35
N PRO A 97 7.43 11.45 16.57
CA PRO A 97 8.32 12.48 17.10
C PRO A 97 7.60 13.75 17.58
N ALA A 98 6.37 14.00 17.12
CA ALA A 98 5.53 15.10 17.61
C ALA A 98 4.78 14.74 18.91
N LEU A 99 4.83 13.49 19.37
CA LEU A 99 4.07 12.97 20.51
C LEU A 99 4.96 12.70 21.73
N TYR A 100 4.50 13.03 22.94
CA TYR A 100 5.29 12.88 24.16
C TYR A 100 5.67 11.41 24.42
N LYS A 101 6.89 11.16 24.93
CA LYS A 101 7.49 9.82 25.12
C LYS A 101 6.59 8.79 25.85
N HIS A 102 5.65 9.26 26.68
CA HIS A 102 4.67 8.43 27.39
C HIS A 102 3.53 7.90 26.49
N GLU A 103 3.15 8.63 25.42
CA GLU A 103 2.04 8.26 24.52
C GLU A 103 2.47 7.30 23.40
N ARG A 104 3.78 7.10 23.22
CA ARG A 104 4.33 6.16 22.23
C ARG A 104 3.81 4.72 22.42
N ARG A 105 3.38 4.35 23.63
CA ARG A 105 2.78 3.04 23.93
C ARG A 105 1.40 2.86 23.30
N LEU A 106 0.64 3.95 23.10
CA LEU A 106 -0.68 3.93 22.45
C LEU A 106 -0.59 3.78 20.94
N MET A 107 0.57 4.04 20.34
CA MET A 107 0.76 3.91 18.89
C MET A 107 0.69 2.47 18.40
N LEU A 108 1.22 1.51 19.18
CA LEU A 108 1.17 0.09 18.84
C LEU A 108 -0.25 -0.46 18.75
N PRO A 109 -1.12 -0.35 19.78
CA PRO A 109 -2.49 -0.85 19.70
C PRO A 109 -3.31 -0.11 18.64
N LEU A 110 -3.05 1.19 18.43
CA LEU A 110 -3.73 1.96 17.40
C LEU A 110 -3.35 1.51 15.98
N LEU A 111 -2.06 1.26 15.72
CA LEU A 111 -1.58 0.73 14.43
C LEU A 111 -2.18 -0.64 14.16
N VAL A 112 -2.15 -1.56 15.14
CA VAL A 112 -2.77 -2.89 15.03
C VAL A 112 -4.27 -2.74 14.74
N SER A 113 -4.96 -1.86 15.46
CA SER A 113 -6.39 -1.61 15.27
C SER A 113 -6.69 -1.02 13.89
N SER A 114 -5.89 -0.07 13.40
CA SER A 114 -6.04 0.52 12.07
C SER A 114 -5.80 -0.49 10.95
N SER A 115 -4.75 -1.32 11.06
CA SER A 115 -4.52 -2.41 10.12
C SER A 115 -5.66 -3.42 10.14
N PHE A 116 -6.15 -3.79 11.33
CA PHE A 116 -7.27 -4.71 11.46
C PHE A 116 -8.56 -4.15 10.86
N LEU A 117 -8.91 -2.89 11.17
CA LEU A 117 -10.08 -2.21 10.61
C LEU A 117 -10.00 -2.13 9.08
N PHE A 118 -8.80 -1.86 8.54
CA PHE A 118 -8.59 -1.79 7.11
C PHE A 118 -8.91 -3.12 6.42
N TYR A 119 -8.40 -4.24 6.94
CA TYR A 119 -8.68 -5.56 6.38
C TYR A 119 -10.11 -6.03 6.64
N LEU A 120 -10.76 -5.57 7.72
CA LEU A 120 -12.16 -5.89 8.00
C LEU A 120 -13.12 -5.19 7.03
N GLY A 121 -12.78 -3.97 6.59
CA GLY A 121 -13.61 -3.21 5.65
C GLY A 121 -13.39 -3.54 4.17
N MET A 122 -12.31 -4.26 3.84
CA MET A 122 -11.94 -4.66 2.47
C MET A 122 -12.61 -5.96 2.05
#